data_AF-A0A1M3BUK8-F1
#
_entry.id   AF-A0A1M3BUK8-F1
#
_cell.length_a   1.000
_cell.length_b   1.000
_cell.length_c   1.000
_cell.angle_alpha   90.00
_cell.angle_beta   90.00
_cell.angle_gamma   90.00
#
_symmetry.space_group_name_H-M   'P 1'
#
loop_
_entity.id
_entity.type
_entity.pdbx_description
1 polymer ?
#
loop_
_entity_poly.entity_id
_entity_poly.type
_entity_poly.pdbx_seq_one_letter_code
_entity_poly.pdbx_strand_id
1 'polypeptide(L)'
;MQNTTDFHDKSNKQIYIGDTLQIRLGKFAKKGGGPMQLKVIRYGKHIQLVDPNDTERKYGGATLTQKLADYSVIIDREIFR
;
A
#
# COMPACT_ATOMS: atom_id res chain seq x y z
N MET A 1 -6.41 -13.39 -13.12
CA MET A 1 -5.61 -13.35 -11.88
C MET A 1 -6.43 -12.64 -10.80
N GLN A 2 -6.43 -13.15 -9.56
CA GLN A 2 -7.17 -12.52 -8.47
C GLN A 2 -6.36 -11.29 -8.00
N ASN A 3 -6.76 -10.10 -8.44
CA ASN A 3 -6.13 -8.84 -8.06
C ASN A 3 -6.61 -8.34 -6.68
N THR A 4 -7.29 -9.19 -5.92
CA THR A 4 -7.83 -8.86 -4.61
C THR A 4 -6.77 -9.10 -3.51
N THR A 5 -6.83 -8.28 -2.48
CA THR A 5 -6.18 -8.54 -1.19
C THR A 5 -7.23 -8.93 -0.15
N ASP A 6 -6.83 -9.33 1.05
CA ASP A 6 -7.78 -9.56 2.16
C ASP A 6 -7.93 -8.31 3.05
N PHE A 7 -7.30 -7.19 2.68
CA PHE A 7 -7.20 -5.98 3.49
C PHE A 7 -8.20 -4.91 3.07
N HIS A 8 -8.68 -4.16 4.06
CA HIS A 8 -9.51 -2.97 3.88
C HIS A 8 -8.77 -1.74 4.41
N ASP A 9 -8.92 -0.62 3.71
CA ASP A 9 -8.34 0.65 4.15
C ASP A 9 -9.08 1.23 5.36
N LYS A 10 -8.61 2.38 5.89
CA LYS A 10 -9.25 3.07 7.02
C LYS A 10 -10.71 3.45 6.76
N SER A 11 -11.11 3.59 5.51
CA SER A 11 -12.47 3.90 5.08
C SER A 11 -13.30 2.65 4.79
N ASN A 12 -12.83 1.47 5.23
CA ASN A 12 -13.45 0.17 5.01
C ASN A 12 -13.62 -0.19 3.52
N LYS A 13 -12.77 0.35 2.65
CA LYS A 13 -12.75 0.00 1.23
C LYS A 13 -11.77 -1.14 1.01
N GLN A 14 -12.22 -2.17 0.28
CA GLN A 14 -11.37 -3.28 -0.15
C GLN A 14 -10.16 -2.76 -0.94
N ILE A 15 -8.95 -3.15 -0.53
CA ILE A 15 -7.69 -2.85 -1.19
C ILE A 15 -7.41 -3.92 -2.25
N TYR A 16 -6.95 -3.50 -3.43
CA TYR A 16 -6.58 -4.35 -4.55
C TYR A 16 -5.10 -4.20 -4.92
N ILE A 17 -4.55 -5.22 -5.58
CA ILE A 17 -3.26 -5.12 -6.25
C ILE A 17 -3.35 -4.04 -7.33
N GLY A 18 -2.42 -3.10 -7.34
CA GLY A 18 -2.40 -1.93 -8.21
C GLY A 18 -2.89 -0.64 -7.55
N ASP A 19 -3.65 -0.72 -6.46
CA ASP A 19 -4.11 0.47 -5.72
C ASP A 19 -2.88 1.26 -5.18
N THR A 20 -3.01 2.58 -5.15
CA THR A 20 -2.07 3.46 -4.45
C THR A 20 -2.68 3.89 -3.13
N LEU A 21 -1.96 3.64 -2.05
CA LEU A 21 -2.35 3.96 -0.69
C LEU A 21 -1.58 5.19 -0.19
N GLN A 22 -2.29 6.13 0.41
CA GLN A 22 -1.68 7.15 1.26
C GLN A 22 -1.66 6.66 2.70
N ILE A 23 -0.47 6.49 3.27
CA ILE A 23 -0.28 6.07 4.67
C ILE A 23 0.18 7.27 5.48
N ARG A 24 -0.55 7.57 6.57
CA ARG A 24 -0.12 8.58 7.55
C ARG A 24 0.67 7.88 8.65
N LEU A 25 1.99 7.85 8.49
CA LEU A 25 2.92 7.26 9.48
C LEU A 25 3.09 8.10 10.75
N GLY A 26 2.20 9.06 11.04
CA GLY A 26 2.34 9.98 12.18
C GLY A 26 2.47 9.32 13.57
N LYS A 27 2.22 8.01 13.69
CA LYS A 27 2.50 7.21 14.90
C LYS A 27 3.75 6.31 14.82
N PHE A 28 4.37 6.16 13.65
CA PHE A 28 5.56 5.32 13.42
C PHE A 28 6.83 6.13 13.07
N ALA A 29 6.68 7.33 12.52
CA ALA A 29 7.81 8.21 12.20
C ALA A 29 8.05 9.18 13.37
N LYS A 30 9.06 8.90 14.20
CA LYS A 30 9.45 9.76 15.35
C LYS A 30 9.93 11.16 14.96
N LYS A 31 10.16 11.47 13.68
CA LYS A 31 10.50 12.82 13.20
C LYS A 31 9.99 12.98 11.76
N GLY A 32 9.13 13.96 11.50
CA GLY A 32 8.97 14.61 10.19
C GLY A 32 8.44 13.79 9.00
N GLY A 33 7.91 12.58 9.18
CA GLY A 33 7.36 11.79 8.07
C GLY A 33 5.98 12.29 7.67
N GLY A 34 5.90 13.08 6.59
CA GLY A 34 4.64 13.42 5.93
C GLY A 34 3.88 12.19 5.42
N PRO A 35 2.68 12.37 4.86
CA PRO A 35 1.98 11.26 4.24
C PRO A 35 2.83 10.60 3.15
N MET A 36 2.96 9.28 3.20
CA MET A 36 3.66 8.49 2.18
C MET A 36 2.64 7.90 1.21
N GLN A 37 2.98 7.87 -0.08
CA GLN A 37 2.18 7.20 -1.10
C GLN A 37 2.92 5.93 -1.51
N LEU A 38 2.22 4.79 -1.45
CA LEU A 38 2.78 3.48 -1.74
C LEU A 38 1.86 2.69 -2.65
N LYS A 39 2.43 2.01 -3.63
CA LYS A 39 1.70 1.14 -4.56
C LYS A 39 1.61 -0.27 -4.01
N VAL A 40 0.42 -0.87 -4.07
CA VAL A 40 0.19 -2.26 -3.67
C VAL A 40 0.61 -3.17 -4.83
N ILE A 41 1.56 -4.07 -4.56
CA ILE A 41 2.02 -5.06 -5.53
C ILE A 41 1.94 -6.47 -4.95
N ARG A 42 1.84 -7.47 -5.84
CA ARG A 42 2.06 -8.86 -5.48
C ARG A 42 3.50 -9.24 -5.83
N TYR A 43 4.27 -9.67 -4.84
CA TYR A 43 5.64 -10.16 -5.02
C TYR A 43 5.73 -11.61 -4.53
N GLY A 44 5.79 -12.54 -5.48
CA GLY A 44 5.64 -13.97 -5.20
C GLY A 44 4.29 -14.24 -4.52
N LYS A 45 4.32 -14.83 -3.32
CA LYS A 45 3.13 -15.14 -2.50
C LYS A 45 2.71 -14.00 -1.57
N HIS A 46 3.46 -12.91 -1.51
CA HIS A 46 3.24 -11.83 -0.56
C HIS A 46 2.63 -10.59 -1.22
N ILE A 47 1.92 -9.81 -0.42
CA ILE A 47 1.39 -8.50 -0.81
C ILE A 47 2.28 -7.45 -0.15
N GLN A 48 2.84 -6.56 -0.95
CA GLN A 48 3.81 -5.56 -0.51
C GLN A 48 3.40 -4.17 -0.96
N LEU A 49 3.92 -3.19 -0.24
CA LEU A 49 3.82 -1.77 -0.48
C LEU A 49 5.18 -1.27 -0.91
N VAL A 50 5.24 -0.70 -2.11
CA VAL A 50 6.48 -0.14 -2.68
C VAL A 50 6.31 1.34 -2.96
N ASP A 51 7.41 2.08 -2.93
CA ASP A 51 7.41 3.44 -3.47
C ASP A 51 7.05 3.36 -4.97
N PRO A 52 6.07 4.14 -5.46
CA PRO A 52 5.69 4.15 -6.87
C PRO A 52 6.87 4.45 -7.81
N ASN A 53 7.90 5.14 -7.33
CA ASN A 53 9.09 5.51 -8.09
C ASN A 53 10.23 4.47 -7.98
N ASP A 54 10.14 3.49 -7.08
CA ASP A 54 11.10 2.37 -6.99
C ASP A 54 10.81 1.34 -8.09
N THR A 55 11.06 1.78 -9.33
CA THR A 55 10.85 1.00 -10.57
C THR A 55 11.72 -0.25 -10.64
N GLU A 56 12.89 -0.22 -10.00
CA GLU A 56 13.83 -1.33 -9.92
C GLU A 56 13.58 -2.25 -8.71
N ARG A 57 12.61 -1.89 -7.85
CA ARG A 57 12.26 -2.60 -6.61
C ARG A 57 13.45 -2.87 -5.70
N LYS A 58 14.46 -1.98 -5.75
CA LYS A 58 15.78 -2.20 -5.13
C LYS A 58 15.72 -2.18 -3.61
N TYR A 59 14.73 -1.51 -3.03
CA TYR A 59 14.66 -1.32 -1.58
C TYR A 59 13.73 -2.30 -0.86
N GLY A 60 13.08 -3.21 -1.59
CA GLY A 60 12.11 -4.14 -1.04
C GLY A 60 10.83 -3.44 -0.57
N GLY A 61 9.68 -4.03 -0.85
CA GLY A 61 8.41 -3.48 -0.37
C GLY A 61 8.14 -3.86 1.09
N ALA A 62 7.53 -2.95 1.85
CA ALA A 62 6.99 -3.30 3.16
C ALA A 62 5.79 -4.22 2.98
N THR A 63 5.73 -5.35 3.70
CA THR A 63 4.55 -6.24 3.64
C THR A 63 3.30 -5.49 4.07
N LEU A 64 2.23 -5.57 3.27
CA LEU A 64 0.93 -5.04 3.67
C LEU A 64 0.39 -5.88 4.82
N THR A 65 0.09 -5.23 5.93
CA THR A 65 -0.50 -5.85 7.13
C THR A 65 -1.78 -5.13 7.49
N GLN A 66 -2.66 -5.77 8.28
CA GLN A 66 -3.92 -5.14 8.73
C GLN A 66 -3.65 -3.79 9.43
N LYS A 67 -2.63 -3.74 10.29
CA LYS A 67 -2.24 -2.51 10.99
C LYS A 67 -1.88 -1.37 10.02
N LEU A 68 -1.19 -1.66 8.92
CA LEU A 68 -0.88 -0.64 7.90
C LEU A 68 -2.12 -0.24 7.11
N ALA A 69 -2.99 -1.21 6.79
CA ALA A 69 -4.25 -0.97 6.09
C ALA A 69 -5.17 -0.03 6.90
N ASP A 70 -5.27 -0.21 8.21
CA ASP A 70 -6.04 0.63 9.14
C ASP A 70 -5.56 2.11 9.18
N TYR A 71 -4.31 2.37 8.79
CA TYR A 71 -3.73 3.72 8.70
C TYR A 71 -3.62 4.25 7.27
N SER A 72 -4.15 3.50 6.30
CA SER A 72 -4.08 3.84 4.89
C SER A 72 -5.41 4.37 4.36
N VAL A 73 -5.36 5.16 3.30
CA VAL A 73 -6.53 5.53 2.49
C VAL A 73 -6.16 5.28 1.03
N ILE A 74 -7.04 4.65 0.27
CA ILE A 74 -6.84 4.48 -1.17
C ILE A 74 -7.00 5.85 -1.85
N ILE A 75 -5.97 6.30 -2.57
CA ILE A 75 -5.96 7.61 -3.25
C ILE A 75 -6.01 7.49 -4.77
N ASP A 76 -5.60 6.34 -5.31
CA ASP A 76 -5.71 6.03 -6.72
C ASP A 76 -5.96 4.53 -6.89
N ARG A 77 -6.75 4.18 -7.91
CA ARG A 77 -7.11 2.79 -8.23
C ARG A 77 -6.80 2.53 -9.70
N GLU A 78 -5.89 1.60 -9.94
CA GLU A 78 -5.62 1.10 -11.28
C GLU A 78 -6.80 0.22 -11.73
N ILE A 79 -7.66 0.78 -12.58
CA ILE A 79 -8.76 0.05 -13.19
C ILE A 79 -8.20 -0.69 -14.40
N PHE A 80 -7.88 -1.96 -14.22
CA PHE A 80 -7.59 -2.86 -15.34
C PHE A 80 -8.90 -3.07 -16.12
N ARG A 81 -9.03 -2.40 -17.27
CA ARG A 81 -10.09 -2.65 -18.26
C ARG A 81 -9.82 -3.93 -19.04
#